data_AF-A0A2M7SNP3-F1
#
_entry.id   AF-A0A2M7SNP3-F1
#
_cell.length_a   1.000
_cell.length_b   1.000
_cell.length_c   1.000
_cell.angle_alpha   90.00
_cell.angle_beta   90.00
_cell.angle_gamma   90.00
#
_symmetry.space_group_name_H-M   'P 1'
#
loop_
_entity.id
_entity.type
_entity.pdbx_description
1 polymer ?
#
loop_
_entity_poly.entity_id
_entity_poly.type
_entity_poly.pdbx_seq_one_letter_code
_entity_poly.pdbx_strand_id
1 'polypeptide(L)'
;EKGQKVPLVEPSQPNICSKGGDAMIEGTVTSQGKYADGKDICELYIRVHCRDSLPHEYGEGKPIDIRIGGFIYEAAVRETEKGLVWISAVLFKKEPRRDKARLVDALAEINVKKGDKIRIRSTDKGIFLPEKM
;
A
#
# COMPACT_ATOMS: atom_id res chain seq x y z
N GLU A 1 -60.16 -16.81 -12.56
CA GLU A 1 -59.45 -15.52 -12.45
C GLU A 1 -58.19 -15.69 -11.62
N LYS A 2 -57.12 -15.07 -12.12
CA LYS A 2 -55.97 -14.46 -11.42
C LYS A 2 -55.39 -15.21 -10.21
N GLY A 3 -54.24 -15.84 -10.48
CA GLY A 3 -53.25 -16.08 -9.45
C GLY A 3 -52.57 -14.79 -9.00
N GLN A 4 -51.99 -14.82 -7.81
CA GLN A 4 -50.88 -13.94 -7.46
C GLN A 4 -49.99 -14.64 -6.43
N LYS A 5 -48.86 -15.18 -6.94
CA LYS A 5 -47.67 -15.54 -6.18
C LYS A 5 -47.16 -14.29 -5.48
N VAL A 6 -47.09 -14.31 -4.16
CA VAL A 6 -46.25 -13.37 -3.40
C VAL A 6 -44.82 -13.93 -3.35
N PRO A 7 -43.79 -13.17 -3.77
CA PRO A 7 -42.42 -13.61 -3.62
C PRO A 7 -41.97 -13.47 -2.17
N LEU A 8 -41.39 -14.55 -1.64
CA LEU A 8 -40.65 -14.60 -0.39
C LEU A 8 -39.46 -13.66 -0.54
N VAL A 9 -39.45 -12.54 0.20
CA VAL A 9 -38.31 -11.63 0.25
C VAL A 9 -37.23 -12.32 1.07
N GLU A 10 -36.17 -12.78 0.39
CA GLU A 10 -34.99 -13.33 1.05
C GLU A 10 -34.37 -12.28 1.97
N PRO A 11 -33.94 -12.64 3.19
CA PRO A 11 -33.21 -11.71 4.04
C PRO A 11 -31.91 -11.33 3.32
N SER A 12 -31.79 -10.05 3.00
CA SER A 12 -30.58 -9.46 2.42
C SER A 12 -29.40 -9.81 3.31
N GLN A 13 -28.58 -10.72 2.82
CA GLN A 13 -27.35 -11.14 3.48
C GLN A 13 -26.51 -9.87 3.77
N PRO A 14 -25.87 -9.77 4.95
CA PRO A 14 -24.85 -8.74 5.14
C PRO A 14 -23.83 -8.92 4.02
N ASN A 15 -23.53 -7.84 3.28
CA ASN A 15 -22.40 -7.79 2.36
C ASN A 15 -21.12 -8.01 3.17
N ILE A 16 -20.81 -9.27 3.45
CA ILE A 16 -19.48 -9.74 3.79
C ILE A 16 -18.71 -9.48 2.51
N CYS A 17 -18.04 -8.33 2.49
CA CYS A 17 -17.07 -8.02 1.46
C CYS A 17 -15.99 -9.10 1.60
N SER A 18 -16.11 -10.15 0.80
CA SER A 18 -15.09 -11.17 0.60
C SER A 18 -13.87 -10.50 -0.05
N LYS A 19 -13.13 -9.69 0.71
CA LYS A 19 -11.86 -9.10 0.26
C LYS A 19 -10.74 -10.12 0.45
N GLY A 20 -10.88 -11.25 -0.24
CA GLY A 20 -9.83 -12.25 -0.45
C GLY A 20 -9.34 -12.21 -1.90
N GLY A 21 -9.18 -11.01 -2.46
CA GLY A 21 -8.56 -10.80 -3.76
C GLY A 21 -7.17 -10.24 -3.52
N ASP A 22 -6.14 -10.94 -4.01
CA ASP A 22 -4.76 -10.47 -4.10
C ASP A 22 -4.77 -9.15 -4.88
N ALA A 23 -4.91 -8.03 -4.17
CA ALA A 23 -5.00 -6.72 -4.79
C ALA A 23 -3.60 -6.36 -5.27
N MET A 24 -3.32 -6.61 -6.55
CA MET A 24 -2.04 -6.28 -7.15
C MET A 24 -1.95 -4.77 -7.36
N ILE A 25 -1.11 -4.13 -6.55
CA ILE A 25 -0.87 -2.68 -6.60
C ILE A 25 0.39 -2.43 -7.42
N GLU A 26 0.33 -1.50 -8.37
CA GLU A 26 1.50 -1.08 -9.13
C GLU A 26 1.96 0.29 -8.67
N GLY A 27 3.28 0.46 -8.55
CA GLY A 27 3.89 1.73 -8.18
C GLY A 27 5.25 1.96 -8.81
N THR A 28 5.76 3.18 -8.66
CA THR A 28 7.07 3.60 -9.17
C THR A 28 7.85 4.26 -8.05
N VAL A 29 9.11 3.86 -7.89
CA VAL A 29 10.01 4.47 -6.90
C VAL A 29 10.50 5.80 -7.45
N THR A 30 10.06 6.89 -6.82
CA THR A 30 10.31 8.27 -7.26
C THR A 30 11.23 8.97 -6.26
N SER A 31 12.16 9.80 -6.74
CA SER A 31 13.04 10.61 -5.88
C SER A 31 12.51 12.03 -5.76
N GLN A 32 12.36 12.54 -4.54
CA GLN A 32 12.01 13.96 -4.26
C GLN A 32 13.22 14.85 -4.02
N GLY A 33 14.43 14.30 -4.07
CA GLY A 33 15.64 15.01 -3.72
C GLY A 33 16.65 14.11 -3.04
N LYS A 34 17.50 14.70 -2.20
CA LYS A 34 18.61 14.01 -1.55
C LYS A 34 18.67 14.32 -0.06
N TYR A 35 19.00 13.32 0.73
CA TYR A 35 19.41 13.49 2.12
C TYR A 35 20.79 14.18 2.18
N ALA A 36 21.16 14.67 3.36
CA ALA A 36 22.47 15.28 3.60
C ALA A 36 23.65 14.33 3.30
N ASP A 37 23.45 13.02 3.43
CA ASP A 37 24.44 11.99 3.08
C ASP A 37 24.48 11.64 1.58
N GLY A 38 23.72 12.35 0.73
CA GLY A 38 23.75 12.21 -0.73
C GLY A 38 22.83 11.11 -1.29
N LYS A 39 22.27 10.24 -0.45
CA LYS A 39 21.25 9.25 -0.82
C LYS A 39 19.95 9.93 -1.27
N ASP A 40 19.25 9.31 -2.21
CA ASP A 40 17.96 9.79 -2.72
C ASP A 40 16.86 9.67 -1.65
N ILE A 41 16.01 10.69 -1.55
CA ILE A 41 14.76 10.65 -0.77
C ILE A 41 13.71 9.97 -1.65
N CYS A 42 13.61 8.65 -1.52
CA CYS A 42 12.68 7.86 -2.33
C CYS A 42 11.30 7.74 -1.69
N GLU A 43 10.26 7.97 -2.49
CA GLU A 43 8.86 7.71 -2.18
C GLU A 43 8.30 6.68 -3.17
N LEU A 44 7.24 5.99 -2.80
CA LEU A 44 6.57 5.07 -3.72
C LEU A 44 5.26 5.66 -4.22
N TYR A 45 5.21 5.98 -5.51
CA TYR A 45 4.04 6.54 -6.16
C TYR A 45 3.15 5.42 -6.66
N ILE A 46 1.90 5.40 -6.22
CA ILE A 46 0.93 4.36 -6.58
C ILE A 46 0.18 4.79 -7.83
N ARG A 47 -0.03 3.86 -8.76
CA ARG A 47 -0.82 4.13 -9.96
C ARG A 47 -2.27 4.40 -9.61
N VAL A 48 -2.90 5.32 -10.34
CA VAL A 48 -4.26 5.81 -10.07
C VAL A 48 -5.30 4.70 -10.01
N HIS A 49 -5.20 3.68 -10.87
CA HIS A 49 -6.14 2.55 -10.89
C HIS A 49 -5.97 1.58 -9.71
N CYS A 50 -4.89 1.70 -8.94
CA CYS A 50 -4.62 0.90 -7.74
C CYS A 50 -4.80 1.70 -6.44
N ARG A 51 -5.23 2.97 -6.49
CA ARG A 51 -5.27 3.85 -5.32
C ARG A 51 -6.15 3.28 -4.20
N ASP A 52 -7.32 2.75 -4.56
CA ASP A 52 -8.33 2.22 -3.64
C ASP A 52 -7.92 0.89 -2.98
N SER A 53 -6.78 0.34 -3.37
CA SER A 53 -6.20 -0.88 -2.80
C SER A 53 -5.33 -0.61 -1.56
N LEU A 54 -4.96 0.64 -1.28
CA LEU A 54 -4.27 1.04 -0.05
C LEU A 54 -5.19 1.88 0.82
N PRO A 55 -5.14 1.74 2.16
CA PRO A 55 -5.81 2.67 3.04
C PRO A 55 -5.13 4.05 2.89
N HIS A 56 -5.89 5.04 2.46
CA HIS A 56 -5.41 6.41 2.30
C HIS A 56 -6.54 7.37 2.66
N GLU A 57 -6.17 8.59 3.06
CA GLU A 57 -7.10 9.68 3.31
C GLU A 57 -6.41 10.99 2.93
N TYR A 58 -7.16 11.91 2.35
CA TYR A 58 -6.63 13.22 2.03
C TYR A 58 -6.22 13.94 3.32
N GLY A 59 -4.98 14.46 3.36
CA GLY A 59 -4.46 15.22 4.49
C GLY A 59 -3.96 14.40 5.69
N GLU A 60 -4.26 13.09 5.75
CA GLU A 60 -3.81 12.21 6.83
C GLU A 60 -2.97 11.03 6.30
N GLY A 61 -1.85 10.75 6.97
CA GLY A 61 -1.05 9.57 6.67
C GLY A 61 -1.63 8.33 7.34
N LYS A 62 -2.15 7.37 6.56
CA LYS A 62 -2.64 6.10 7.09
C LYS A 62 -1.49 5.09 7.19
N PRO A 63 -1.28 4.45 8.34
CA PRO A 63 -0.21 3.46 8.50
C PRO A 63 -0.56 2.16 7.77
N ILE A 64 0.43 1.57 7.12
CA ILE A 64 0.38 0.21 6.57
C ILE A 64 1.61 -0.58 7.00
N ASP A 65 1.47 -1.89 7.06
CA ASP A 65 2.60 -2.78 7.29
C ASP A 65 3.16 -3.27 5.95
N ILE A 66 4.42 -2.96 5.68
CA ILE A 66 5.14 -3.37 4.47
C ILE A 66 6.33 -4.26 4.83
N ARG A 67 6.46 -5.40 4.16
CA ARG A 67 7.52 -6.38 4.41
C ARG A 67 8.61 -6.27 3.35
N ILE A 68 9.82 -5.86 3.75
CA ILE A 68 10.95 -5.64 2.84
C ILE A 68 12.21 -6.29 3.44
N GLY A 69 12.99 -7.02 2.64
CA GLY A 69 14.27 -7.59 3.07
C GLY A 69 14.19 -8.54 4.28
N GLY A 70 13.01 -9.08 4.57
CA GLY A 70 12.76 -9.94 5.74
C GLY A 70 12.19 -9.23 6.97
N PHE A 71 12.14 -7.91 6.99
CA PHE A 71 11.59 -7.12 8.10
C PHE A 71 10.22 -6.55 7.77
N ILE A 72 9.41 -6.30 8.80
CA ILE A 72 8.14 -5.55 8.69
C ILE A 72 8.39 -4.11 9.12
N TYR A 73 7.97 -3.20 8.26
CA TYR A 73 8.03 -1.77 8.47
C TYR A 73 6.61 -1.19 8.49
N GLU A 74 6.36 -0.23 9.35
CA GLU A 74 5.20 0.64 9.28
C GLU A 74 5.54 1.80 8.34
N ALA A 75 4.72 1.98 7.31
CA ALA A 75 4.83 3.05 6.34
C ALA A 75 3.57 3.91 6.34
N ALA A 76 3.71 5.21 6.14
CA ALA A 76 2.54 6.08 5.98
C ALA A 76 2.16 6.19 4.50
N VAL A 77 0.92 5.83 4.17
CA VAL A 77 0.28 6.09 2.88
C VAL A 77 -0.41 7.44 2.96
N ARG A 78 -0.13 8.31 2.00
CA ARG A 78 -0.68 9.66 1.94
C ARG A 78 -1.34 9.89 0.59
N GLU A 79 -2.40 10.68 0.59
CA GLU A 79 -3.02 11.21 -0.61
C GLU A 79 -2.76 12.72 -0.74
N THR A 80 -2.40 13.16 -1.94
CA THR A 80 -2.30 14.58 -2.29
C THR A 80 -3.66 15.15 -2.70
N GLU A 81 -3.80 16.48 -2.73
CA GLU A 81 -5.05 17.16 -3.16
C GLU A 81 -5.50 16.74 -4.58
N LYS A 82 -4.55 16.35 -5.43
CA LYS A 82 -4.82 15.88 -6.79
C LYS A 82 -5.21 14.40 -6.87
N GLY A 83 -5.40 13.72 -5.74
CA GLY A 83 -5.76 12.29 -5.67
C GLY A 83 -4.60 11.33 -5.97
N LEU A 84 -3.36 11.81 -5.92
CA LEU A 84 -2.18 10.96 -6.07
C LEU A 84 -1.82 10.33 -4.71
N VAL A 85 -1.81 8.99 -4.68
CA VAL A 85 -1.47 8.19 -3.50
C VAL A 85 -0.01 7.80 -3.53
N TRP A 86 0.69 7.94 -2.41
CA TRP A 86 2.10 7.60 -2.28
C TRP A 86 2.44 7.07 -0.88
N ILE A 87 3.47 6.23 -0.81
CA ILE A 87 4.05 5.74 0.44
C ILE A 87 5.25 6.62 0.79
N SER A 88 5.29 7.06 2.04
CA SER A 88 6.31 7.95 2.54
C SER A 88 7.72 7.39 2.48
N ALA A 89 8.71 8.28 2.29
CA ALA A 89 10.13 7.95 2.30
C ALA A 89 10.65 7.49 3.68
N VAL A 90 9.88 7.73 4.74
CA VAL A 90 10.21 7.34 6.11
C VAL A 90 9.40 6.11 6.50
N LEU A 91 10.11 5.12 7.01
CA LEU A 91 9.58 3.86 7.51
C LEU A 91 9.91 3.71 9.00
N PHE A 92 9.13 2.90 9.72
CA PHE A 92 9.45 2.49 11.09
C PHE A 92 9.49 0.98 11.15
N LYS A 93 10.66 0.40 11.38
CA LYS A 93 10.81 -1.05 11.59
C LYS A 93 10.01 -1.45 12.83
N LYS A 94 9.17 -2.50 12.77
CA LYS A 94 8.33 -2.90 13.91
C LYS A 94 9.04 -3.82 14.90
N GLU A 95 9.90 -4.72 14.42
CA GLU A 95 10.62 -5.70 15.25
C GLU A 95 12.09 -5.83 14.87
N PRO A 96 13.00 -6.07 15.83
CA PRO A 96 12.78 -6.23 17.28
C PRO A 96 12.70 -4.91 18.09
N ARG A 97 12.96 -3.76 17.46
CA ARG A 97 12.79 -2.42 18.05
C ARG A 97 12.23 -1.47 17.01
N ARG A 98 11.48 -0.47 17.51
CA ARG A 98 10.92 0.58 16.67
C ARG A 98 12.01 1.56 16.25
N ASP A 99 12.58 1.31 15.07
CA ASP A 99 13.67 2.10 14.51
C ASP A 99 13.24 2.80 13.22
N LYS A 100 13.60 4.07 13.11
CA LYS A 100 13.36 4.86 11.91
C LYS A 100 14.27 4.35 10.79
N ALA A 101 13.67 3.93 9.68
CA ALA A 101 14.36 3.50 8.48
C ALA A 101 13.96 4.40 7.29
N ARG A 102 14.77 4.37 6.24
CA ARG A 102 14.48 5.08 4.99
C ARG A 102 13.97 4.06 3.98
N LEU A 103 12.94 4.42 3.22
CA LEU A 103 12.39 3.55 2.18
C LEU A 103 13.47 3.14 1.17
N VAL A 104 14.37 4.05 0.80
CA VAL A 104 15.49 3.76 -0.12
C VAL A 104 16.42 2.65 0.39
N ASP A 105 16.71 2.63 1.69
CA ASP A 105 17.60 1.63 2.29
C ASP A 105 16.90 0.27 2.39
N ALA A 106 15.62 0.27 2.79
CA ALA A 106 14.82 -0.95 2.84
C ALA A 106 14.66 -1.56 1.44
N LEU A 107 14.30 -0.75 0.42
CA LEU A 107 14.15 -1.21 -0.95
C LEU A 107 15.46 -1.73 -1.56
N ALA A 108 16.61 -1.16 -1.16
CA ALA A 108 17.90 -1.65 -1.61
C ALA A 108 18.15 -3.11 -1.19
N GLU A 109 17.60 -3.58 -0.06
CA GLU A 109 17.71 -4.98 0.38
C GLU A 109 17.05 -5.96 -0.59
N ILE A 110 16.05 -5.52 -1.35
CA ILE A 110 15.39 -6.30 -2.41
C ILE A 110 15.85 -5.89 -3.82
N ASN A 111 17.01 -5.22 -3.94
CA ASN A 111 17.58 -4.74 -5.21
C ASN A 111 16.67 -3.78 -6.01
N VAL A 112 15.77 -3.09 -5.33
CA VAL A 112 14.92 -2.04 -5.92
C VAL A 112 15.62 -0.69 -5.81
N LYS A 113 15.64 0.06 -6.91
CA LYS A 113 16.29 1.37 -7.04
C LYS A 113 15.30 2.42 -7.50
N LYS A 114 15.71 3.69 -7.44
CA LYS A 114 14.91 4.78 -8.03
C LYS A 114 14.64 4.55 -9.51
N GLY A 115 13.42 4.88 -9.94
CA GLY A 115 12.95 4.66 -11.29
C GLY A 115 12.45 3.24 -11.56
N ASP A 116 12.71 2.27 -10.67
CA ASP A 116 12.14 0.93 -10.82
C ASP A 116 10.62 0.97 -10.62
N LYS A 117 9.94 0.14 -11.41
CA LYS A 117 8.54 -0.19 -11.21
C LYS A 117 8.46 -1.36 -10.23
N ILE A 118 7.51 -1.27 -9.32
CA ILE A 118 7.28 -2.34 -8.36
C ILE A 118 5.81 -2.73 -8.32
N ARG A 119 5.59 -3.99 -7.98
CA ARG A 119 4.29 -4.56 -7.65
C ARG A 119 4.23 -4.79 -6.16
N ILE A 120 3.10 -4.45 -5.54
CA ILE A 120 2.86 -4.71 -4.13
C ILE A 120 1.72 -5.71 -4.05
N ARG A 121 1.99 -6.86 -3.45
CA ARG A 121 0.96 -7.85 -3.12
C ARG A 121 0.48 -7.63 -1.70
N SER A 122 -0.82 -7.78 -1.47
CA SER A 122 -1.41 -7.78 -0.14
C SER A 122 -1.56 -9.21 0.35
N THR A 123 -1.20 -9.47 1.60
CA THR A 123 -1.44 -10.76 2.25
C THR A 123 -2.78 -10.74 3.00
N ASP A 124 -3.32 -11.92 3.34
CA ASP A 124 -4.52 -12.05 4.18
C ASP A 124 -4.38 -11.41 5.58
N LYS A 125 -3.13 -11.13 6.00
CA LYS A 125 -2.81 -10.47 7.27
C LYS A 125 -2.74 -8.94 7.16
N GLY A 126 -3.04 -8.37 5.99
CA GLY A 126 -2.94 -6.93 5.74
C GLY A 126 -1.51 -6.40 5.61
N ILE A 127 -0.53 -7.29 5.40
CA ILE A 127 0.87 -6.93 5.14
C ILE A 127 1.10 -6.83 3.64
N PHE A 128 1.77 -5.77 3.22
CA PHE A 128 2.11 -5.45 1.85
C PHE A 128 3.53 -5.91 1.49
N LEU A 129 3.68 -6.56 0.35
CA LEU A 129 4.92 -7.17 -0.13
C LEU A 129 5.35 -6.51 -1.45
N PRO A 130 6.26 -5.52 -1.43
CA PRO A 130 6.79 -4.92 -2.64
C PRO A 130 7.80 -5.85 -3.32
N GLU A 131 7.68 -5.97 -4.63
CA GLU A 131 8.52 -6.76 -5.49
C GLU A 131 8.87 -5.99 -6.76
N LYS A 132 10.10 -6.17 -7.22
CA LYS A 132 10.57 -5.57 -8.45
C LYS A 132 9.85 -6.20 -9.65
N MET A 133 9.41 -5.35 -10.58
CA MET A 133 8.87 -5.77 -11.89
C MET A 133 9.97 -6.04 -12.90
#